data_AF-A0AAN5C4V0-F1
#
_entry.id   AF-A0AAN5C4V0-F1
#
_cell.length_a   1.000
_cell.length_b   1.000
_cell.length_c   1.000
_cell.angle_alpha   90.00
_cell.angle_beta   90.00
_cell.angle_gamma   90.00
#
_symmetry.space_group_name_H-M   'P 1'
#
loop_
_entity.id
_entity.type
_entity.pdbx_description
1 polymer ?
#
loop_
_entity_poly.entity_id
_entity_poly.type
_entity_poly.pdbx_seq_one_letter_code
_entity_poly.pdbx_strand_id
1 'polypeptide(L)'
;MYPLDWALIVYSIYVHLLISLYLVELFFVFRYINTSFNTSFFRIFGVLAIVNITSCLVGTFVFRLPLYPMVNRIYSGMTQHSSYYLNCLSEFMGVLLALNRFTAL
;
A
#
# COMPACT_ATOMS: atom_id res chain seq x y z
N MET A 1 6.76 -21.28 -21.67
CA MET A 1 6.31 -20.42 -20.56
C MET A 1 5.99 -19.07 -21.16
N TYR A 2 4.72 -18.68 -21.09
CA TYR A 2 4.24 -17.45 -21.72
C TYR A 2 4.80 -16.23 -20.95
N PRO A 3 4.93 -15.05 -21.57
CA PRO A 3 5.37 -13.82 -20.88
C PRO A 3 4.52 -13.48 -19.65
N LEU A 4 3.29 -14.00 -19.60
CA LEU A 4 2.35 -13.89 -18.48
C LEU A 4 2.86 -14.58 -17.19
N ASP A 5 3.58 -15.70 -17.31
CA ASP A 5 4.10 -16.47 -16.17
C ASP A 5 5.22 -15.70 -15.44
N TRP A 6 6.11 -15.04 -16.21
CA TRP A 6 7.21 -14.25 -15.69
C TRP A 6 6.74 -12.99 -14.97
N ALA A 7 5.76 -12.28 -15.53
CA ALA A 7 5.16 -11.11 -14.89
C ALA A 7 4.53 -11.45 -13.54
N LEU A 8 3.92 -12.63 -13.42
CA LEU A 8 3.27 -13.11 -12.21
C LEU A 8 4.29 -13.43 -11.09
N ILE A 9 5.41 -14.06 -11.45
CA ILE A 9 6.52 -14.35 -10.53
C ILE A 9 7.13 -13.05 -10.02
N VAL A 10 7.46 -12.12 -10.91
CA VAL A 10 8.04 -10.81 -10.55
C VAL A 10 7.08 -10.03 -9.65
N TYR A 11 5.80 -9.98 -9.99
CA TYR A 11 4.78 -9.34 -9.17
C TYR A 11 4.66 -9.99 -7.78
N SER A 12 4.68 -11.32 -7.70
CA SER A 12 4.58 -12.03 -6.42
C SER A 12 5.75 -11.72 -5.47
N ILE A 13 6.97 -11.65 -6.00
CA ILE A 13 8.16 -11.30 -5.21
C ILE A 13 8.12 -9.83 -4.80
N TYR A 14 7.80 -8.94 -5.76
CA TYR A 14 7.77 -7.50 -5.55
C TYR A 14 6.78 -7.08 -4.46
N VAL A 15 5.54 -7.60 -4.50
CA VAL A 15 4.51 -7.27 -3.52
C VAL A 15 4.90 -7.73 -2.10
N HIS A 16 5.47 -8.92 -1.95
CA HIS A 16 5.90 -9.40 -0.63
C HIS A 16 7.03 -8.54 -0.05
N LEU A 17 7.98 -8.13 -0.91
CA LEU A 17 9.06 -7.24 -0.50
C LEU A 17 8.53 -5.88 -0.05
N LEU A 18 7.61 -5.26 -0.80
CA LEU A 18 6.99 -3.99 -0.42
C LEU A 18 6.23 -4.09 0.90
N ILE A 19 5.40 -5.13 1.09
CA ILE A 19 4.66 -5.32 2.34
C ILE A 19 5.64 -5.46 3.53
N SER A 20 6.74 -6.19 3.35
CA SER A 20 7.74 -6.34 4.41
C SER A 20 8.38 -5.01 4.80
N LEU A 21 8.67 -4.13 3.83
CA LEU A 21 9.22 -2.80 4.10
C LEU A 21 8.24 -1.93 4.89
N TYR A 22 6.95 -1.90 4.50
CA TYR A 22 5.94 -1.14 5.24
C TYR A 22 5.69 -1.68 6.66
N LEU A 23 5.83 -2.99 6.87
CA LEU A 23 5.75 -3.58 8.21
C LEU A 23 6.94 -3.18 9.09
N VAL A 24 8.14 -3.14 8.51
CA VAL A 24 9.34 -2.64 9.20
C VAL A 24 9.17 -1.15 9.55
N GLU A 25 8.65 -0.36 8.62
CA GLU A 25 8.32 1.06 8.84
C GLU A 25 7.36 1.25 10.02
N LEU A 26 6.23 0.52 10.03
CA LEU A 26 5.27 0.56 11.14
C LEU A 26 5.90 0.11 12.45
N PHE A 27 6.72 -0.94 12.43
CA PHE A 27 7.41 -1.41 13.62
C PHE A 27 8.29 -0.32 14.23
N PHE A 28 9.08 0.39 13.42
CA PHE A 28 9.89 1.50 13.90
C PHE A 28 9.05 2.67 14.42
N VAL A 29 7.99 3.06 13.69
CA VAL A 29 7.11 4.16 14.12
C VAL A 29 6.47 3.83 15.46
N PHE A 30 5.89 2.64 15.64
CA PHE A 30 5.27 2.23 16.91
C PHE A 30 6.29 2.07 18.05
N ARG A 31 7.47 1.51 17.76
CA ARG A 31 8.49 1.26 18.79
C ARG A 31 9.04 2.55 19.38
N TYR A 32 9.19 3.59 18.57
CA TYR A 32 9.83 4.85 18.96
C TYR A 32 8.86 6.04 19.07
N ILE A 33 7.55 5.79 19.05
CA ILE A 33 6.50 6.83 19.15
C ILE A 33 6.62 7.66 20.43
N ASN A 34 7.03 7.03 21.54
CA ASN A 34 7.11 7.66 22.86
C ASN A 34 8.44 8.39 23.12
N THR A 35 9.42 8.29 22.22
CA THR A 35 10.77 8.84 22.44
C THR A 35 11.10 9.95 21.48
N SER A 36 11.08 9.69 20.17
CA SER A 36 11.53 10.65 19.15
C SER A 36 10.54 10.85 18.01
N PHE A 37 9.56 9.97 17.84
CA PHE A 37 8.62 9.99 16.70
C PHE A 37 7.20 10.44 17.05
N ASN A 38 7.08 11.48 17.89
CA ASN A 38 5.77 12.08 18.24
C ASN A 38 5.46 13.37 17.47
N THR A 39 6.06 13.57 16.29
CA THR A 39 5.73 14.70 15.42
C THR A 39 4.58 14.36 14.48
N SER A 40 3.88 15.38 13.97
CA SER A 40 2.84 15.22 12.95
C SER A 40 3.33 14.44 11.73
N PHE A 41 4.60 14.60 11.37
CA PHE A 41 5.26 13.87 10.30
C PHE A 41 5.21 12.35 10.48
N PHE A 42 5.64 11.83 11.64
CA PHE A 42 5.68 10.37 11.87
C PHE A 42 4.28 9.75 11.99
N ARG A 43 3.29 10.53 12.43
CA ARG A 43 1.88 10.09 12.43
C ARG A 43 1.35 9.94 11.00
N ILE A 44 1.59 10.92 10.13
CA ILE A 44 1.18 10.86 8.72
C ILE A 44 1.94 9.74 8.00
N PHE A 45 3.22 9.57 8.30
CA PHE A 45 4.06 8.50 7.75
C PHE A 45 3.53 7.10 8.13
N GLY A 46 3.21 6.87 9.42
CA GLY A 46 2.62 5.61 9.86
C GLY A 46 1.24 5.32 9.24
N VAL A 47 0.37 6.31 9.11
CA VAL A 47 -0.92 6.12 8.45
C VAL A 47 -0.74 5.83 6.95
N LEU A 48 0.24 6.46 6.29
CA LEU A 48 0.56 6.19 4.88
C LEU A 48 1.03 4.75 4.67
N ALA A 49 1.85 4.21 5.57
CA ALA A 49 2.26 2.81 5.54
C ALA A 49 1.05 1.85 5.63
N ILE A 50 0.07 2.14 6.51
CA ILE A 50 -1.16 1.33 6.62
C ILE A 50 -1.98 1.38 5.32
N VAL A 51 -2.13 2.56 4.73
CA VAL A 51 -2.83 2.76 3.45
C VAL A 51 -2.13 2.02 2.32
N ASN A 52 -0.80 2.03 2.29
CA ASN A 52 -0.03 1.32 1.27
C ASN A 52 -0.11 -0.20 1.41
N ILE A 53 -0.13 -0.73 2.65
CA ILE A 53 -0.35 -2.17 2.90
C ILE A 53 -1.76 -2.57 2.43
N THR A 54 -2.79 -1.80 2.77
CA THR A 54 -4.16 -2.08 2.32
C THR A 54 -4.30 -1.95 0.80
N SER A 55 -3.67 -0.96 0.17
CA SER A 55 -3.61 -0.85 -1.29
C SER A 55 -2.92 -2.06 -1.94
N CYS A 56 -1.79 -2.52 -1.39
CA CYS A 56 -1.09 -3.70 -1.89
C CYS A 56 -1.96 -4.97 -1.77
N LEU A 57 -2.65 -5.16 -0.63
CA LEU A 57 -3.53 -6.31 -0.42
C LEU A 57 -4.71 -6.30 -1.39
N VAL A 58 -5.45 -5.18 -1.47
CA VAL A 58 -6.59 -5.02 -2.37
C VAL A 58 -6.16 -5.12 -3.82
N GLY A 59 -5.04 -4.50 -4.20
CA GLY A 59 -4.45 -4.60 -5.52
C GLY A 59 -4.11 -6.05 -5.89
N THR A 60 -3.56 -6.83 -4.95
CA THR A 60 -3.28 -8.26 -5.18
C THR A 60 -4.55 -9.03 -5.49
N PHE A 61 -5.67 -8.73 -4.83
CA PHE A 61 -6.97 -9.32 -5.18
C PHE A 61 -7.44 -8.86 -6.57
N VAL A 62 -7.41 -7.56 -6.87
CA VAL A 62 -7.89 -7.01 -8.16
C VAL A 62 -7.09 -7.56 -9.34
N PHE A 63 -5.75 -7.66 -9.23
CA PHE A 63 -4.88 -8.12 -10.31
C PHE A 63 -4.79 -9.66 -10.41
N ARG A 64 -5.04 -10.42 -9.34
CA ARG A 64 -5.04 -11.91 -9.39
C ARG A 64 -6.39 -12.53 -9.74
N LEU A 65 -7.51 -11.87 -9.42
CA LEU A 65 -8.85 -12.39 -9.71
C LEU A 65 -9.20 -12.58 -11.20
N PRO A 66 -8.68 -11.80 -12.18
CA PRO A 66 -8.93 -12.09 -13.59
C PRO A 66 -8.27 -13.39 -14.10
N LEU A 67 -7.36 -14.01 -13.32
CA LEU A 67 -6.78 -15.32 -13.64
C LEU A 67 -7.68 -16.51 -13.23
N TYR A 68 -8.68 -16.27 -12.35
CA TYR A 68 -9.65 -17.29 -11.91
C TYR A 68 -11.08 -16.77 -12.08
N PRO A 69 -11.73 -17.03 -13.24
CA PRO A 69 -13.00 -16.41 -13.61
C PRO A 69 -14.17 -16.70 -12.65
N MET A 70 -14.11 -17.79 -11.87
CA MET A 70 -15.12 -18.11 -10.85
C MET A 70 -15.17 -17.10 -9.70
N VAL A 71 -14.04 -16.56 -9.30
CA VAL A 71 -13.94 -15.66 -8.13
C VAL A 71 -14.17 -14.21 -8.55
N ASN A 72 -13.90 -13.88 -9.82
CA ASN A 72 -14.02 -12.53 -10.38
C ASN A 72 -15.47 -11.98 -10.36
N ARG A 73 -16.50 -12.84 -10.47
CA ARG A 73 -17.92 -12.42 -10.38
C ARG A 73 -18.36 -12.01 -8.96
N ILE A 74 -17.72 -12.54 -7.92
CA ILE A 74 -18.11 -12.28 -6.53
C ILE A 74 -17.58 -10.91 -6.07
N TYR A 75 -16.41 -10.50 -6.59
CA TYR A 75 -15.72 -9.28 -6.14
C TYR A 75 -15.79 -8.12 -7.14
N SER A 76 -16.47 -8.26 -8.28
CA SER A 76 -16.50 -7.23 -9.35
C SER A 76 -17.02 -5.87 -8.88
N GLY A 77 -17.97 -5.84 -7.94
CA GLY A 77 -18.49 -4.59 -7.36
C GLY A 77 -17.55 -3.95 -6.32
N MET A 78 -16.72 -4.76 -5.65
CA MET A 78 -15.84 -4.28 -4.58
C MET A 78 -14.50 -3.77 -5.13
N THR A 79 -13.98 -4.40 -6.18
CA THR A 79 -12.66 -4.10 -6.78
C THR A 79 -12.65 -2.84 -7.65
N GLN A 80 -13.78 -2.49 -8.29
CA GLN A 80 -13.88 -1.32 -9.17
C GLN A 80 -13.79 0.03 -8.45
N HIS A 81 -14.21 0.11 -7.18
CA HIS A 81 -14.20 1.38 -6.46
C HIS A 81 -13.02 1.45 -5.48
N SER A 82 -12.77 0.40 -4.71
CA SER A 82 -11.78 0.42 -3.62
C SER A 82 -10.34 0.63 -4.08
N SER A 83 -9.94 0.04 -5.22
CA SER A 83 -8.58 0.14 -5.73
C SER A 83 -8.21 1.56 -6.18
N TYR A 84 -9.15 2.29 -6.80
CA TYR A 84 -8.94 3.67 -7.22
C TYR A 84 -8.88 4.64 -6.04
N TYR A 85 -9.78 4.49 -5.05
CA TYR A 85 -9.78 5.38 -3.88
C TYR A 85 -8.53 5.19 -3.01
N LEU A 86 -8.04 3.96 -2.84
CA LEU A 86 -6.84 3.70 -2.03
C LEU A 86 -5.56 4.27 -2.69
N ASN A 87 -5.45 4.21 -4.02
CA ASN A 87 -4.33 4.83 -4.72
C ASN A 87 -4.39 6.36 -4.66
N CYS A 88 -5.57 6.98 -4.88
CA CYS A 88 -5.74 8.42 -4.66
C CYS A 88 -5.37 8.81 -3.22
N LEU A 89 -5.84 8.06 -2.23
CA LEU A 89 -5.55 8.33 -0.82
C LEU A 89 -4.05 8.28 -0.54
N SER A 90 -3.33 7.29 -1.09
CA SER A 90 -1.87 7.16 -0.99
C SER A 90 -1.16 8.37 -1.59
N GLU A 91 -1.56 8.82 -2.79
CA GLU A 91 -0.97 9.99 -3.44
C GLU A 91 -1.22 11.29 -2.65
N PHE A 92 -2.45 11.52 -2.18
CA PHE A 92 -2.77 12.68 -1.35
C PHE A 92 -1.99 12.69 -0.03
N MET A 93 -1.83 11.53 0.61
CA MET A 93 -1.02 11.40 1.80
C MET A 93 0.47 11.64 1.54
N GLY A 94 0.99 11.21 0.38
CA GLY A 94 2.34 11.53 -0.07
C GLY A 94 2.55 13.04 -0.24
N VAL A 95 1.57 13.73 -0.85
CA VAL A 95 1.60 15.20 -0.98
C VAL A 95 1.55 15.88 0.38
N LEU A 96 0.70 15.42 1.31
CA LEU A 96 0.62 15.97 2.67
C LEU A 96 1.92 15.77 3.47
N LEU A 97 2.61 14.65 3.24
CA LEU A 97 3.91 14.38 3.84
C LEU A 97 5.00 15.30 3.26
N ALA A 98 4.99 15.51 1.94
CA ALA A 98 5.89 16.45 1.27
C ALA A 98 5.64 17.90 1.74
N LEU A 99 4.37 18.31 1.89
CA LEU A 99 3.98 19.62 2.41
C LEU A 99 4.42 19.80 3.87
N ASN A 100 4.22 18.79 4.74
CA ASN A 100 4.72 18.84 6.12
C ASN A 100 6.23 19.06 6.18
N ARG A 101 6.99 18.43 5.27
CA ARG A 101 8.44 18.65 5.15
C ARG A 101 8.78 20.06 4.66
N PHE A 102 8.04 20.58 3.68
CA PHE A 102 8.24 21.93 3.18
C PHE A 102 7.95 23.00 4.24
N THR A 103 6.93 22.82 5.09
CA THR A 103 6.58 23.76 6.16
C THR A 103 7.47 23.63 7.41
N ALA A 104 8.27 22.57 7.49
CA ALA A 104 9.20 22.34 8.60
C ALA A 104 10.62 22.89 8.33
N LEU A 105 10.90 23.32 7.09
CA LEU A 105 12.09 24.08 6.66
C LEU A 105 11.88 25.58 6.90
#